data_AF-A0A1B0DHV2-F1
#
_entry.id   AF-A0A1B0DHV2-F1
#
_cell.length_a   1.000
_cell.length_b   1.000
_cell.length_c   1.000
_cell.angle_alpha   90.00
_cell.angle_beta   90.00
_cell.angle_gamma   90.00
#
_symmetry.space_group_name_H-M   'P 1'
#
loop_
_entity.id
_entity.type
_entity.pdbx_description
1 polymer ?
#
loop_
_entity_poly.entity_id
_entity_poly.type
_entity_poly.pdbx_seq_one_letter_code
_entity_poly.pdbx_strand_id
1 'polypeptide(L)'
;MALLATNNRFLHDELVRCAQRIADKTPGDLSVCFFVNSGSEANDLAMRLARAATHQRDIITLDHAYHGHLISTMEISPYKFNQPNGDPKPDYVHVAPPPDTYRGRYTSRKHSDDELAKLYAAEVDQIIAKVKAEGRGVAAFIAESLQSCGGQIIPPKKYLSSVY
;
A
#
# COMPACT_ATOMS: atom_id res chain seq x y z
N MET A 1 -31.62 14.97 -19.53
CA MET A 1 -30.76 14.20 -18.61
C MET A 1 -30.85 12.74 -19.02
N ALA A 2 -29.74 12.09 -19.37
CA ALA A 2 -29.72 10.66 -19.63
C ALA A 2 -29.63 9.90 -18.29
N LEU A 3 -30.41 8.83 -18.13
CA LEU A 3 -30.36 7.96 -16.97
C LEU A 3 -29.13 7.05 -17.09
N LEU A 4 -28.10 7.29 -16.29
CA LEU A 4 -26.89 6.46 -16.28
C LEU A 4 -27.17 5.17 -15.50
N ALA A 5 -27.31 4.05 -16.18
CA ALA A 5 -27.33 2.74 -15.56
C ALA A 5 -25.88 2.30 -15.27
N THR A 6 -25.46 2.36 -14.01
CA THR A 6 -24.12 1.91 -13.57
C THR A 6 -24.06 0.42 -13.22
N ASN A 7 -25.18 -0.29 -13.35
CA ASN A 7 -25.25 -1.72 -13.09
C ASN A 7 -24.84 -2.51 -14.35
N ASN A 8 -23.71 -3.21 -14.27
CA ASN A 8 -23.20 -4.08 -15.34
C ASN A 8 -23.76 -5.50 -15.23
N ARG A 9 -25.08 -5.63 -15.05
CA ARG A 9 -25.75 -6.94 -15.03
C ARG A 9 -25.53 -7.71 -16.33
N PHE A 10 -25.31 -6.97 -17.40
CA PHE A 10 -24.80 -7.45 -18.68
C PHE A 10 -23.42 -6.84 -18.92
N LEU A 11 -22.51 -7.64 -19.44
CA LEU A 11 -21.14 -7.22 -19.67
C LEU A 11 -21.10 -6.23 -20.84
N HIS A 12 -20.79 -4.97 -20.55
CA HIS A 12 -20.67 -3.93 -21.57
C HIS A 12 -19.29 -4.00 -22.24
N ASP A 13 -19.24 -4.00 -23.58
CA ASP A 13 -18.01 -4.15 -24.37
C ASP A 13 -16.88 -3.20 -23.95
N GLU A 14 -17.22 -1.94 -23.65
CA GLU A 14 -16.21 -0.95 -23.24
C GLU A 14 -15.52 -1.30 -21.91
N LEU A 15 -16.21 -1.98 -20.98
CA LEU A 15 -15.57 -2.44 -19.74
C LEU A 15 -14.61 -3.59 -20.01
N VAL A 16 -14.97 -4.50 -20.92
CA VAL A 16 -14.10 -5.61 -21.34
C VAL A 16 -12.84 -5.08 -22.01
N ARG A 17 -13.01 -4.17 -22.97
CA ARG A 17 -11.89 -3.53 -23.67
C ARG A 17 -11.00 -2.74 -22.73
N CYS A 18 -11.60 -2.01 -21.78
CA CYS A 18 -10.86 -1.27 -20.76
C CYS A 18 -10.03 -2.23 -19.89
N ALA A 19 -10.66 -3.27 -19.34
CA ALA A 19 -9.99 -4.26 -18.50
C ALA A 19 -8.84 -4.96 -19.24
N GLN A 20 -9.06 -5.36 -20.50
CA GLN A 20 -8.01 -5.98 -21.32
C GLN A 20 -6.83 -5.03 -21.53
N ARG A 21 -7.08 -3.77 -21.90
CA ARG A 21 -6.01 -2.79 -22.11
C ARG A 21 -5.23 -2.44 -20.84
N ILE A 22 -5.84 -2.57 -19.67
CA ILE A 22 -5.15 -2.43 -18.38
C ILE A 22 -4.27 -3.67 -18.14
N ALA A 23 -4.84 -4.87 -18.27
CA ALA A 23 -4.13 -6.13 -18.09
C ALA A 23 -2.91 -6.27 -19.03
N ASP A 24 -3.01 -5.83 -20.29
CA ASP A 24 -1.91 -5.85 -21.25
C ASP A 24 -0.72 -4.96 -20.86
N LYS A 25 -0.93 -4.00 -19.95
CA LYS A 25 0.11 -3.06 -19.46
C LYS A 25 0.66 -3.42 -18.09
N THR A 26 -0.02 -4.30 -17.35
CA THR A 26 0.42 -4.70 -16.02
C THR A 26 1.41 -5.86 -16.10
N PRO A 27 2.41 -5.93 -15.20
CA PRO A 27 3.42 -6.98 -15.23
C PRO A 27 2.90 -8.32 -14.70
N GLY A 28 3.57 -9.40 -15.10
CA GLY A 28 3.40 -10.72 -14.51
C GLY A 28 2.01 -11.31 -14.72
N ASP A 29 1.39 -11.72 -13.62
CA ASP A 29 0.09 -12.41 -13.56
C ASP A 29 -1.10 -11.47 -13.24
N LEU A 30 -0.85 -10.16 -13.15
CA LEU A 30 -1.87 -9.14 -12.91
C LEU A 30 -2.82 -9.03 -14.13
N SER A 31 -3.94 -9.75 -14.06
CA SER A 31 -4.84 -9.99 -15.21
C SER A 31 -6.33 -9.76 -14.92
N VAL A 32 -6.70 -9.43 -13.67
CA VAL A 32 -8.09 -9.25 -13.24
C VAL A 32 -8.32 -7.81 -12.78
N CYS A 33 -9.31 -7.14 -13.35
CA CYS A 33 -9.67 -5.76 -13.01
C CYS A 33 -10.96 -5.69 -12.19
N PHE A 34 -10.91 -4.99 -11.06
CA PHE A 34 -12.09 -4.54 -10.33
C PHE A 34 -12.24 -3.03 -10.50
N PHE A 35 -13.39 -2.57 -11.00
CA PHE A 35 -13.66 -1.15 -11.17
C PHE A 35 -14.42 -0.59 -9.97
N VAL A 36 -13.96 0.55 -9.49
CA VAL A 36 -14.49 1.31 -8.35
C VAL A 36 -14.48 2.81 -8.67
N ASN A 37 -15.06 3.65 -7.82
CA ASN A 37 -15.30 5.06 -8.12
C ASN A 37 -14.19 6.00 -7.63
N SER A 38 -13.24 5.51 -6.83
CA SER A 38 -12.15 6.32 -6.31
C SER A 38 -10.91 5.50 -5.94
N GLY A 39 -9.78 6.17 -5.76
CA GLY A 39 -8.56 5.54 -5.21
C GLY A 39 -8.78 5.03 -3.78
N SER A 40 -9.57 5.72 -2.96
CA SER A 40 -9.91 5.25 -1.61
C SER A 40 -10.67 3.93 -1.65
N GLU A 41 -11.67 3.79 -2.54
CA GLU A 41 -12.41 2.53 -2.72
C GLU A 41 -11.50 1.41 -3.26
N ALA A 42 -10.53 1.76 -4.11
CA ALA A 42 -9.60 0.78 -4.67
C ALA A 42 -8.68 0.22 -3.58
N ASN A 43 -8.14 1.08 -2.71
CA ASN A 43 -7.30 0.67 -1.58
C ASN A 43 -8.09 -0.09 -0.51
N ASP A 44 -9.34 0.30 -0.24
CA ASP A 44 -10.23 -0.48 0.62
C ASP A 44 -10.44 -1.91 0.07
N LEU A 45 -10.72 -2.02 -1.24
CA LEU A 45 -10.87 -3.31 -1.91
C LEU A 45 -9.56 -4.12 -1.88
N ALA A 46 -8.41 -3.49 -2.12
CA ALA A 46 -7.11 -4.15 -2.07
C ALA A 46 -6.85 -4.79 -0.70
N MET A 47 -7.14 -4.08 0.40
CA MET A 47 -7.04 -4.64 1.75
C MET A 47 -7.99 -5.81 1.97
N ARG A 48 -9.24 -5.74 1.46
CA ARG A 48 -10.19 -6.84 1.56
C ARG A 48 -9.72 -8.08 0.79
N LEU A 49 -9.19 -7.89 -0.42
CA LEU A 49 -8.63 -8.98 -1.22
C LEU A 49 -7.43 -9.63 -0.53
N ALA A 50 -6.49 -8.84 0.00
CA ALA A 50 -5.32 -9.36 0.70
C ALA A 50 -5.70 -10.18 1.95
N ARG A 51 -6.63 -9.67 2.77
CA ARG A 51 -7.15 -10.39 3.95
C ARG A 51 -7.90 -11.66 3.57
N ALA A 52 -8.70 -11.62 2.50
CA ALA A 52 -9.42 -12.80 2.02
C ALA A 52 -8.46 -13.89 1.50
N ALA A 53 -7.39 -13.50 0.80
CA ALA A 53 -6.42 -14.44 0.24
C ALA A 53 -5.51 -15.07 1.31
N THR A 54 -5.10 -14.30 2.31
CA THR A 54 -4.14 -14.73 3.34
C THR A 54 -4.80 -15.29 4.60
N HIS A 55 -6.09 -15.00 4.81
CA HIS A 55 -6.79 -15.19 6.08
C HIS A 55 -6.13 -14.48 7.28
N GLN A 56 -5.29 -13.47 7.01
CA GLN A 56 -4.65 -12.64 8.01
C GLN A 56 -5.34 -11.27 8.11
N ARG A 57 -5.04 -10.51 9.16
CA ARG A 57 -5.66 -9.19 9.40
C ARG A 57 -4.69 -8.03 9.30
N ASP A 58 -3.46 -8.22 9.76
CA ASP A 58 -2.53 -7.12 9.98
C ASP A 58 -2.00 -6.54 8.67
N ILE A 59 -1.74 -5.23 8.66
CA ILE A 59 -1.24 -4.49 7.50
C ILE A 59 0.01 -3.73 7.91
N ILE A 60 1.04 -3.79 7.06
CA ILE A 60 2.22 -2.95 7.18
C ILE A 60 2.10 -1.81 6.17
N THR A 61 2.23 -0.56 6.63
CA THR A 61 2.26 0.65 5.81
C THR A 61 3.56 1.41 6.07
N LEU A 62 3.87 2.41 5.23
CA LEU A 62 5.01 3.29 5.43
C LEU A 62 4.60 4.52 6.25
N ASP A 63 5.51 5.02 7.09
CA ASP A 63 5.33 6.33 7.70
C ASP A 63 5.15 7.42 6.62
N HIS A 64 4.44 8.48 6.97
CA HIS A 64 3.97 9.53 6.04
C HIS A 64 3.14 9.06 4.84
N ALA A 65 2.72 7.79 4.77
CA ALA A 65 1.87 7.32 3.68
C ALA A 65 0.46 7.91 3.75
N TYR A 66 -0.15 8.07 2.57
CA TYR A 66 -1.55 8.46 2.42
C TYR A 66 -2.25 7.61 1.37
N HIS A 67 -3.22 6.80 1.81
CA HIS A 67 -3.93 5.83 0.99
C HIS A 67 -5.41 6.19 0.76
N GLY A 68 -5.86 7.36 1.23
CA GLY A 68 -7.21 7.87 1.00
C GLY A 68 -7.89 8.40 2.26
N HIS A 69 -9.21 8.57 2.17
CA HIS A 69 -10.03 9.23 3.18
C HIS A 69 -11.24 8.40 3.67
N LEU A 70 -11.31 7.11 3.31
CA LEU A 70 -12.26 6.20 3.95
C LEU A 70 -11.70 5.82 5.33
N ILE A 71 -12.56 5.37 6.24
CA ILE A 71 -12.12 4.91 7.58
C ILE A 71 -10.98 3.89 7.45
N SER A 72 -11.18 2.86 6.63
CA SER A 72 -10.21 1.79 6.43
C SER A 72 -8.88 2.28 5.84
N THR A 73 -8.91 3.26 4.93
CA THR A 73 -7.69 3.81 4.33
C THR A 73 -7.02 4.85 5.20
N MET A 74 -7.77 5.58 6.03
CA MET A 74 -7.22 6.47 7.05
C MET A 74 -6.45 5.70 8.11
N GLU A 75 -6.95 4.54 8.55
CA GLU A 75 -6.30 3.67 9.54
C GLU A 75 -4.88 3.23 9.13
N ILE A 76 -4.60 3.16 7.82
CA ILE A 76 -3.28 2.82 7.25
C ILE A 76 -2.55 4.03 6.66
N SER A 77 -2.99 5.25 6.96
CA SER A 77 -2.40 6.51 6.47
C SER A 77 -1.75 7.32 7.61
N PRO A 78 -0.50 7.02 8.00
CA PRO A 78 0.19 7.74 9.08
C PRO A 78 0.26 9.25 8.86
N TYR A 79 0.27 9.71 7.59
CA TYR A 79 0.21 11.15 7.28
C TYR A 79 -0.98 11.87 7.93
N LYS A 80 -2.09 11.14 8.17
CA LYS A 80 -3.31 11.66 8.79
C LYS A 80 -3.37 11.38 10.29
N PHE A 81 -3.10 10.15 10.71
CA PHE A 81 -3.28 9.79 12.12
C PHE A 81 -2.10 10.23 13.02
N ASN A 82 -0.92 10.54 12.48
CA ASN A 82 0.19 11.13 13.25
C ASN A 82 0.07 12.66 13.45
N GLN A 83 -0.99 13.30 12.94
CA GLN A 83 -1.23 14.73 13.14
C GLN A 83 -1.63 15.01 14.60
N PRO A 84 -1.48 16.26 15.09
CA PRO A 84 -2.05 16.65 16.38
C PRO A 84 -3.55 16.36 16.42
N ASN A 85 -4.00 15.58 17.42
CA ASN A 85 -5.37 15.07 17.54
C ASN A 85 -5.81 14.10 16.42
N GLY A 86 -4.87 13.44 15.75
CA GLY A 86 -5.18 12.33 14.85
C GLY A 86 -5.76 11.13 15.59
N ASP A 87 -6.50 10.30 14.85
CA ASP A 87 -7.06 9.06 15.39
C ASP A 87 -5.94 8.13 15.90
N PRO A 88 -6.19 7.30 16.93
CA PRO A 88 -5.20 6.33 17.36
C PRO A 88 -4.93 5.30 16.25
N LYS A 89 -3.66 4.99 16.01
CA LYS A 89 -3.26 3.91 15.11
C LYS A 89 -3.83 2.57 15.62
N PRO A 90 -4.58 1.81 14.80
CA PRO A 90 -5.09 0.50 15.21
C PRO A 90 -3.97 -0.52 15.51
N ASP A 91 -4.28 -1.51 16.35
CA ASP A 91 -3.32 -2.55 16.77
C ASP A 91 -2.89 -3.50 15.65
N TYR A 92 -3.72 -3.63 14.61
CA TYR A 92 -3.44 -4.45 13.43
C TYR A 92 -2.66 -3.68 12.35
N VAL A 93 -2.36 -2.40 12.55
CA VAL A 93 -1.57 -1.58 11.63
C VAL A 93 -0.16 -1.38 12.17
N HIS A 94 0.82 -1.68 11.33
CA HIS A 94 2.24 -1.53 11.63
C HIS A 94 2.84 -0.50 10.68
N VAL A 95 3.70 0.38 11.21
CA VAL A 95 4.28 1.48 10.45
C VAL A 95 5.78 1.26 10.33
N ALA A 96 6.24 0.98 9.10
CA ALA A 96 7.65 0.92 8.78
C ALA A 96 8.21 2.32 8.52
N PRO A 97 9.50 2.59 8.83
CA PRO A 97 10.13 3.86 8.47
C PRO A 97 10.01 4.16 6.98
N PRO A 98 9.82 5.42 6.58
CA PRO A 98 9.74 5.76 5.17
C PRO A 98 11.15 5.61 4.56
N PRO A 99 11.29 5.01 3.36
CA PRO A 99 12.57 4.83 2.68
C PRO A 99 13.11 6.15 2.08
N ASP A 100 13.09 7.24 2.86
CA ASP A 100 13.61 8.57 2.54
C ASP A 100 15.13 8.61 2.74
N THR A 101 15.87 8.59 1.64
CA THR A 101 17.34 8.61 1.66
C THR A 101 17.95 9.98 1.99
N TYR A 102 17.13 11.02 2.12
CA TYR A 102 17.57 12.38 2.43
C TYR A 102 17.34 12.75 3.89
N ARG A 103 16.14 12.51 4.44
CA ARG A 103 15.75 12.85 5.83
C ARG A 103 15.28 11.66 6.67
N GLY A 104 15.21 10.46 6.10
CA GLY A 104 14.78 9.27 6.81
C GLY A 104 15.83 8.71 7.77
N ARG A 105 15.51 7.56 8.35
CA ARG A 105 16.34 6.85 9.33
C ARG A 105 17.73 6.50 8.78
N TYR A 106 17.79 6.10 7.51
CA TYR A 106 19.03 5.78 6.79
C TYR A 106 19.17 6.72 5.60
N THR A 107 20.33 7.37 5.47
CA THR A 107 20.52 8.42 4.45
C THR A 107 21.70 8.13 3.54
N SER A 108 21.66 8.67 2.34
CA SER A 108 22.72 8.61 1.32
C SER A 108 24.02 9.29 1.76
N ARG A 109 23.98 10.07 2.85
CA ARG A 109 25.19 10.63 3.48
C ARG A 109 26.03 9.57 4.21
N LYS A 110 25.42 8.45 4.60
CA LYS A 110 26.05 7.42 5.45
C LYS A 110 26.10 6.03 4.81
N HIS A 111 25.27 5.78 3.80
CA HIS A 111 25.08 4.47 3.20
C HIS A 111 24.99 4.58 1.68
N SER A 112 25.44 3.55 0.99
CA SER A 112 25.22 3.36 -0.45
C SER A 112 23.76 2.95 -0.74
N ASP A 113 23.31 3.12 -1.99
CA ASP A 113 21.94 2.76 -2.40
C ASP A 113 21.59 1.28 -2.14
N ASP A 114 22.52 0.36 -2.38
CA ASP A 114 22.31 -1.07 -2.14
C ASP A 114 22.23 -1.40 -0.63
N GLU A 115 22.93 -0.64 0.23
CA GLU A 115 22.79 -0.76 1.69
C GLU A 115 21.47 -0.18 2.17
N LEU A 116 21.07 0.98 1.64
CA LEU A 116 19.81 1.64 2.00
C LEU A 116 18.61 0.74 1.73
N ALA A 117 18.56 0.08 0.57
CA ALA A 117 17.49 -0.87 0.24
C ALA A 117 17.38 -2.00 1.27
N LYS A 118 18.51 -2.61 1.65
CA LYS A 118 18.57 -3.71 2.62
C LYS A 118 18.20 -3.25 4.02
N LEU A 119 18.70 -2.10 4.46
CA LEU A 119 18.43 -1.56 5.78
C LEU A 119 16.93 -1.26 5.97
N TYR A 120 16.30 -0.62 4.98
CA TYR A 120 14.86 -0.36 5.05
C TYR A 120 14.01 -1.62 4.90
N ALA A 121 14.41 -2.60 4.07
CA ALA A 121 13.69 -3.87 3.96
C ALA A 121 13.75 -4.66 5.27
N ALA A 122 14.90 -4.66 5.94
CA ALA A 122 15.07 -5.33 7.24
C ALA A 122 14.17 -4.75 8.34
N GLU A 123 13.76 -3.48 8.27
CA GLU A 123 12.77 -2.91 9.20
C GLU A 123 11.39 -3.55 8.99
N VAL A 124 11.02 -3.89 7.75
CA VAL A 124 9.77 -4.62 7.47
C VAL A 124 9.87 -6.06 7.96
N ASP A 125 11.01 -6.74 7.77
CA ASP A 125 11.26 -8.09 8.29
C ASP A 125 11.12 -8.15 9.81
N GLN A 126 11.64 -7.14 10.53
CA GLN A 126 11.50 -7.03 11.98
C GLN A 126 10.04 -6.91 12.41
N ILE A 127 9.24 -6.12 11.68
CA ILE A 127 7.80 -6.01 11.93
C ILE A 127 7.11 -7.36 11.72
N ILE A 128 7.38 -8.04 10.59
CA ILE A 128 6.80 -9.36 10.29
C ILE A 128 7.16 -10.36 11.40
N ALA A 129 8.43 -10.41 11.82
CA ALA A 129 8.90 -11.30 12.88
C ALA A 129 8.19 -11.01 14.22
N LYS A 130 7.98 -9.74 14.56
CA LYS A 130 7.25 -9.33 15.76
C LYS A 130 5.78 -9.76 15.71
N VAL A 131 5.09 -9.50 14.60
CA VAL A 131 3.69 -9.91 14.38
C VAL A 131 3.54 -11.42 14.54
N LYS A 132 4.48 -12.19 13.96
CA LYS A 132 4.51 -13.65 14.09
C LYS A 132 4.76 -14.11 15.53
N ALA A 133 5.64 -13.45 16.26
CA ALA A 133 5.91 -13.76 17.67
C ALA A 133 4.68 -13.53 18.58
N GLU A 134 3.80 -12.61 18.19
CA GLU A 134 2.51 -12.36 18.85
C GLU A 134 1.39 -13.34 18.43
N GLY A 135 1.70 -14.35 17.60
CA GLY A 135 0.73 -15.32 17.10
C GLY A 135 -0.22 -14.76 16.04
N ARG A 136 0.11 -13.61 15.45
CA ARG A 136 -0.64 -12.98 14.35
C ARG A 136 0.10 -13.19 13.02
N GLY A 137 -0.56 -12.81 11.93
CA GLY A 137 0.06 -12.79 10.60
C GLY A 137 -0.29 -11.52 9.83
N VAL A 138 0.54 -11.23 8.83
CA VAL A 138 0.43 -10.05 7.96
C VAL A 138 -0.34 -10.42 6.70
N ALA A 139 -1.38 -9.64 6.39
CA ALA A 139 -2.16 -9.78 5.16
C ALA A 139 -1.50 -9.06 3.97
N ALA A 140 -0.94 -7.88 4.19
CA ALA A 140 -0.26 -7.12 3.16
C ALA A 140 0.78 -6.15 3.73
N PHE A 141 1.79 -5.88 2.91
CA PHE A 141 2.52 -4.62 2.92
C PHE A 141 1.93 -3.72 1.81
N ILE A 142 1.66 -2.46 2.11
CA ILE A 142 1.14 -1.48 1.15
C ILE A 142 1.99 -0.21 1.14
N ALA A 143 2.40 0.20 -0.06
CA ALA A 143 3.22 1.39 -0.26
C ALA A 143 2.80 2.12 -1.54
N GLU A 144 2.84 3.44 -1.49
CA GLU A 144 2.89 4.25 -2.71
C GLU A 144 4.20 3.95 -3.44
N SER A 145 4.18 3.69 -4.75
CA SER A 145 5.42 3.44 -5.53
C SER A 145 6.43 4.59 -5.40
N LEU A 146 5.91 5.81 -5.21
CA LEU A 146 6.62 7.03 -4.85
C LEU A 146 5.67 7.80 -3.92
N GLN A 147 6.09 8.11 -2.68
CA GLN A 147 5.19 8.77 -1.73
C GLN A 147 4.92 10.21 -2.14
N SER A 148 3.64 10.54 -2.35
CA SER A 148 3.23 11.89 -2.72
C SER A 148 3.23 12.80 -1.50
N CYS A 149 2.26 12.61 -0.58
CA CYS A 149 2.14 13.43 0.63
C CYS A 149 3.36 13.35 1.55
N GLY A 150 4.08 12.22 1.52
CA GLY A 150 5.34 12.06 2.26
C GLY A 150 6.49 12.96 1.79
N GLY A 151 6.34 13.64 0.66
CA GLY A 151 7.31 14.61 0.17
C GLY A 151 8.09 14.15 -1.06
N GLN A 152 7.41 13.49 -2.01
CA GLN A 152 7.98 13.05 -3.28
C GLN A 152 9.14 12.06 -3.07
N ILE A 153 8.97 11.11 -2.15
CA ILE A 153 10.02 10.16 -1.77
C ILE A 153 10.06 9.02 -2.78
N ILE A 154 11.21 8.90 -3.46
CA ILE A 154 11.55 7.76 -4.31
C ILE A 154 12.33 6.75 -3.46
N PRO A 155 11.82 5.52 -3.26
CA PRO A 155 12.56 4.51 -2.50
C PRO A 155 13.90 4.15 -3.19
N PRO A 156 14.92 3.71 -2.43
CA PRO A 156 16.15 3.16 -2.99
C PRO A 156 15.85 2.06 -4.01
N LYS A 157 16.70 1.96 -5.04
CA LYS A 157 16.60 0.86 -6.01
C LYS A 157 16.64 -0.48 -5.28
N LYS A 158 15.80 -1.42 -5.71
CA LYS A 158 15.59 -2.76 -5.10
C LYS A 158 14.87 -2.78 -3.75
N TYR A 159 14.50 -1.66 -3.14
CA TYR A 159 13.78 -1.66 -1.86
C TYR A 159 12.48 -2.47 -1.96
N LEU A 160 11.58 -2.11 -2.89
CA LEU A 160 10.28 -2.78 -3.03
C LEU A 160 10.43 -4.28 -3.37
N SER A 161 11.33 -4.63 -4.27
CA SER A 161 11.60 -6.03 -4.63
C SER A 161 12.33 -6.82 -3.54
N SER A 162 12.82 -6.16 -2.48
CA SER A 162 13.38 -6.85 -1.31
C SER A 162 12.32 -7.02 -0.21
N VAL A 163 11.22 -6.28 -0.27
CA VAL A 163 10.11 -6.36 0.70
C VAL A 163 9.04 -7.35 0.23
N TYR A 164 8.70 -7.34 -1.08
CA TYR A 164 7.80 -8.30 -1.70
C TYR A 164 8.52 -9.59 -2.07
#